data_AF-A0A6G6J7S4-F1
#
_entry.id   AF-A0A6G6J7S4-F1
#
_cell.length_a   1.000
_cell.length_b   1.000
_cell.length_c   1.000
_cell.angle_alpha   90.00
_cell.angle_beta   90.00
_cell.angle_gamma   90.00
#
_symmetry.space_group_name_H-M   'P 1'
#
loop_
_entity.id
_entity.type
_entity.pdbx_description
1 polymer ?
#
loop_
_entity_poly.entity_id
_entity_poly.type
_entity_poly.pdbx_seq_one_letter_code
_entity_poly.pdbx_strand_id
1 'polypeptide(L)'
;MTATQASLASRAKAWLETPRGLAEIQDAHSKLLGKIDRDSSVDPEDGKAALGELIEGYVDAGGDMFDLYQEQAPLVPPTQAHQESHCSSHKIDLSPLSPDVPPGPPLTKEQKAKALQEIRAILGRPKQASA
;
A
#
# COMPACT_ATOMS: atom_id res chain seq x y z
N MET A 1 -35.51 5.21 22.17
CA MET A 1 -34.98 4.71 20.87
C MET A 1 -33.58 5.26 20.72
N THR A 2 -32.57 4.49 21.15
CA THR A 2 -31.17 4.88 21.01
C THR A 2 -30.79 4.68 19.55
N ALA A 3 -30.57 5.77 18.82
CA ALA A 3 -29.98 5.70 17.49
C ALA A 3 -28.59 5.07 17.65
N THR A 4 -28.43 3.82 17.22
CA THR A 4 -27.12 3.16 17.16
C THR A 4 -26.24 4.03 16.28
N GLN A 5 -25.26 4.69 16.88
CA GLN A 5 -24.37 5.58 16.16
C GLN A 5 -23.61 4.74 15.13
N ALA A 6 -23.89 4.96 13.85
CA ALA A 6 -23.20 4.24 12.77
C ALA A 6 -21.70 4.55 12.84
N SER A 7 -20.88 3.52 12.69
CA SER A 7 -19.42 3.60 12.73
C SER A 7 -18.90 4.57 11.66
N LEU A 8 -17.73 5.16 11.87
CA LEU A 8 -17.11 6.08 10.92
C LEU A 8 -16.87 5.39 9.57
N ALA A 9 -16.47 4.12 9.57
CA ALA A 9 -16.27 3.36 8.35
C ALA A 9 -17.58 3.19 7.57
N SER A 10 -18.66 2.80 8.27
CA SER A 10 -19.99 2.68 7.67
C SER A 10 -20.48 4.01 7.08
N ARG A 11 -20.16 5.12 7.74
CA ARG A 11 -20.52 6.46 7.27
C ARG A 11 -19.69 6.91 6.08
N ALA A 12 -18.40 6.61 6.06
CA ALA A 12 -17.50 6.91 4.93
C ALA A 12 -18.00 6.17 3.68
N LYS A 13 -18.28 4.88 3.81
CA LYS A 13 -18.85 4.05 2.75
C LYS A 13 -20.16 4.60 2.20
N ALA A 14 -21.13 4.88 3.07
CA ALA A 14 -22.42 5.44 2.66
C ALA A 14 -22.27 6.83 1.98
N TRP A 15 -21.29 7.62 2.40
CA TRP A 15 -21.03 8.93 1.80
C TRP A 15 -20.44 8.84 0.39
N LEU A 16 -19.66 7.78 0.12
CA LEU A 16 -19.05 7.46 -1.18
C LEU A 16 -19.99 6.74 -2.15
N GLU A 17 -21.17 6.26 -1.72
CA GLU A 17 -22.19 5.70 -2.62
C GLU A 17 -22.67 6.72 -3.67
N THR A 18 -22.53 8.01 -3.37
CA THR A 18 -22.71 9.08 -4.35
C THR A 18 -21.34 9.44 -4.93
N PRO A 19 -21.19 9.57 -6.26
CA PRO A 19 -19.91 9.95 -6.87
C PRO A 19 -19.42 11.28 -6.31
N ARG A 20 -18.18 11.30 -5.83
CA ARG A 20 -17.48 12.47 -5.27
C ARG A 20 -16.29 12.84 -6.13
N GLY A 21 -15.96 14.13 -6.18
CA GLY A 21 -14.71 14.57 -6.79
C GLY A 21 -13.49 14.20 -5.93
N LEU A 22 -12.34 14.02 -6.57
CA LEU A 22 -11.07 13.71 -5.89
C LEU A 22 -10.75 14.69 -4.76
N ALA A 23 -10.90 16.00 -5.01
CA ALA A 23 -10.66 17.03 -4.00
C ALA A 23 -11.60 16.92 -2.78
N GLU A 24 -12.84 16.48 -2.97
CA GLU A 24 -13.80 16.29 -1.87
C GLU A 24 -13.40 15.10 -0.99
N ILE A 25 -12.99 14.00 -1.62
CA ILE A 25 -12.55 12.78 -0.92
C ILE A 25 -11.25 13.07 -0.15
N GLN A 26 -10.33 13.82 -0.76
CA GLN A 26 -9.08 14.23 -0.15
C GLN A 26 -9.26 15.15 1.07
N ASP A 27 -10.15 16.14 0.96
CA ASP A 27 -10.52 17.01 2.09
C ASP A 27 -11.14 16.19 3.23
N ALA A 28 -12.03 15.25 2.91
CA ALA A 28 -12.63 14.34 3.89
C ALA A 28 -11.56 13.46 4.59
N HIS A 29 -10.61 12.92 3.82
CA HIS A 29 -9.49 12.12 4.34
C HIS A 29 -8.63 12.94 5.32
N SER A 30 -8.26 14.17 4.94
CA SER A 30 -7.46 15.08 5.78
C SER A 30 -8.19 15.47 7.08
N LYS A 31 -9.50 15.75 6.99
CA LYS A 31 -10.33 16.05 8.18
C LYS A 31 -10.46 14.84 9.10
N LEU A 32 -10.59 13.64 8.55
CA LEU A 32 -10.70 12.43 9.35
C LEU A 32 -9.39 12.12 10.07
N LEU A 33 -8.24 12.26 9.40
CA LEU A 33 -6.92 12.17 10.04
C LEU A 33 -6.78 13.15 11.21
N GLY A 34 -7.08 14.42 10.97
CA GLY A 34 -7.03 15.44 12.02
C GLY A 34 -8.02 15.18 13.16
N LYS A 35 -9.14 14.51 12.89
CA LYS A 35 -10.10 14.11 13.92
C LYS A 35 -9.57 12.96 14.77
N ILE A 36 -9.00 11.93 14.15
CA ILE A 36 -8.43 10.77 14.86
C ILE A 36 -7.26 11.19 15.75
N ASP A 37 -6.43 12.14 15.29
CA ASP A 37 -5.31 12.67 16.07
C ASP A 37 -5.77 13.50 17.30
N ARG A 38 -6.83 14.30 17.13
CA ARG A 38 -7.31 15.22 18.17
C ARG A 38 -8.30 14.60 19.17
N ASP A 39 -9.08 13.62 18.75
CA ASP A 39 -10.19 13.07 19.52
C ASP A 39 -9.91 11.62 19.92
N SER A 40 -9.45 11.43 21.15
CA SER A 40 -9.18 10.10 21.72
C SER A 40 -10.43 9.27 21.97
N SER A 41 -11.64 9.82 21.79
CA SER A 41 -12.89 9.06 21.87
C SER A 41 -13.18 8.30 20.57
N VAL A 42 -12.44 8.57 19.49
CA VAL A 42 -12.56 7.81 18.25
C VAL A 42 -11.87 6.47 18.43
N ASP A 43 -12.60 5.40 18.16
CA ASP A 43 -12.00 4.06 18.11
C ASP A 43 -10.95 4.02 16.99
N PRO A 44 -9.68 3.65 17.30
CA PRO A 44 -8.60 3.73 16.33
C PRO A 44 -8.78 2.76 15.16
N GLU A 45 -9.42 1.62 15.39
CA GLU A 45 -9.66 0.63 14.34
C GLU A 45 -10.80 1.09 13.40
N ASP A 46 -11.88 1.64 13.93
CA ASP A 46 -12.96 2.25 13.12
C ASP A 46 -12.47 3.50 12.37
N GLY A 47 -11.62 4.32 12.98
CA GLY A 47 -10.97 5.45 12.33
C GLY A 47 -10.08 5.02 11.17
N LYS A 48 -9.25 4.00 11.38
CA LYS A 48 -8.40 3.42 10.32
C LYS A 48 -9.21 2.78 9.20
N ALA A 49 -10.27 2.04 9.54
CA ALA A 49 -11.18 1.47 8.56
C ALA A 49 -11.86 2.56 7.72
N ALA A 50 -12.31 3.65 8.34
CA ALA A 50 -12.89 4.79 7.65
C ALA A 50 -11.91 5.51 6.71
N LEU A 51 -10.64 5.63 7.10
CA LEU A 51 -9.59 6.13 6.20
C LEU A 51 -9.37 5.18 5.02
N GLY A 52 -9.40 3.87 5.24
CA GLY A 52 -9.34 2.86 4.19
C GLY A 52 -10.44 3.02 3.15
N GLU A 53 -11.69 3.16 3.58
CA GLU A 53 -12.83 3.40 2.68
C GLU A 53 -12.66 4.68 1.84
N LEU A 54 -12.12 5.76 2.44
CA LEU A 54 -11.84 7.01 1.72
C LEU A 54 -10.70 6.87 0.71
N ILE A 55 -9.66 6.11 1.04
CA ILE A 55 -8.54 5.82 0.10
C ILE A 55 -9.05 5.00 -1.08
N GLU A 56 -9.82 3.94 -0.82
CA GLU A 56 -10.44 3.12 -1.87
C GLU A 56 -11.35 3.97 -2.76
N GLY A 57 -12.20 4.81 -2.16
CA GLY A 57 -13.06 5.74 -2.90
C GLY A 57 -12.28 6.77 -3.74
N TYR A 58 -11.11 7.22 -3.27
CA TYR A 58 -10.24 8.14 -4.02
C TYR A 58 -9.64 7.45 -5.25
N VAL A 59 -9.19 6.20 -5.09
CA VAL A 59 -8.65 5.39 -6.19
C VAL A 59 -9.76 5.05 -7.20
N ASP A 60 -10.96 4.72 -6.73
CA ASP A 60 -12.13 4.45 -7.59
C ASP A 60 -12.56 5.67 -8.40
N ALA A 61 -12.37 6.88 -7.85
CA ALA A 61 -12.58 8.14 -8.55
C ALA A 61 -11.44 8.48 -9.54
N GLY A 62 -10.41 7.64 -9.66
CA GLY A 62 -9.30 7.76 -10.61
C GLY A 62 -8.06 8.48 -10.08
N GLY A 63 -7.94 8.69 -8.77
CA GLY A 63 -6.76 9.29 -8.14
C GLY A 63 -5.69 8.26 -7.79
N ASP A 64 -4.45 8.73 -7.54
CA ASP A 64 -3.38 7.90 -7.02
C ASP A 64 -3.38 7.92 -5.48
N MET A 65 -3.34 6.75 -4.84
CA MET A 65 -3.25 6.62 -3.39
C MET A 65 -2.10 7.45 -2.78
N PHE A 66 -0.97 7.59 -3.48
CA PHE A 66 0.18 8.38 -2.99
C PHE A 66 -0.11 9.87 -2.88
N ASP A 67 -1.05 10.43 -3.65
CA ASP A 67 -1.41 11.84 -3.61
C ASP A 67 -1.95 12.26 -2.22
N LEU A 68 -2.65 11.35 -1.54
CA LEU A 68 -3.21 11.58 -0.21
C LEU A 68 -2.14 11.73 0.90
N TYR A 69 -0.90 11.32 0.62
CA TYR A 69 0.23 11.40 1.56
C TYR A 69 1.23 12.50 1.22
N GLN A 70 1.23 13.02 -0.02
CA GLN A 70 2.17 14.05 -0.44
C GLN A 70 1.86 15.44 0.14
N GLU A 71 0.59 15.78 0.33
CA GLU A 71 0.18 17.07 0.92
C GLU A 71 0.30 17.16 2.45
N GLN A 72 0.75 16.08 3.12
CA GLN A 72 1.05 16.11 4.55
C GLN A 72 2.48 16.59 4.87
N ALA A 73 3.31 16.85 3.86
CA ALA A 73 4.58 17.54 4.06
C ALA A 73 4.30 19.02 4.40
N PRO A 74 4.90 19.59 5.46
CA PRO A 74 4.79 21.02 5.73
C PRO A 74 5.21 21.79 4.48
N LEU A 75 4.28 22.58 3.94
CA LEU A 75 4.48 23.46 2.80
C LEU A 75 5.46 24.57 3.20
N VAL A 76 6.76 24.28 3.14
CA VAL A 76 7.79 25.31 3.19
C VAL A 76 7.68 26.08 1.87
N PRO A 77 7.54 27.42 1.89
CA PRO A 77 7.25 28.20 0.69
C PRO A 77 8.33 28.01 -0.39
N PRO A 78 7.98 28.09 -1.68
CA PRO A 78 8.87 27.74 -2.78
C PRO A 78 9.91 28.84 -2.95
N THR A 79 11.00 28.75 -2.19
CA THR A 79 12.20 29.54 -2.48
C THR A 79 13.09 28.69 -3.35
N GLN A 80 13.19 29.13 -4.59
CA GLN A 80 14.05 28.60 -5.63
C GLN A 80 15.47 28.39 -5.10
N ALA A 81 15.96 27.15 -5.17
CA ALA A 81 17.23 26.76 -5.76
C ALA A 81 17.62 25.39 -5.23
N HIS A 82 17.99 24.52 -6.17
CA HIS A 82 18.88 23.39 -5.97
C HIS A 82 19.77 23.51 -4.72
N GLN A 83 19.54 22.65 -3.75
CA GLN A 83 20.64 21.95 -3.07
C GLN A 83 20.07 20.79 -2.28
N GLU A 84 20.25 19.60 -2.85
CA GLU A 84 20.21 18.35 -2.12
C GLU A 84 21.20 18.43 -0.96
N SER A 85 20.69 18.57 0.26
CA SER A 85 21.49 18.38 1.47
C SER A 85 20.72 17.52 2.44
N HIS A 86 20.57 16.25 2.06
CA HIS A 86 20.16 15.19 2.97
C HIS A 86 21.34 14.86 3.88
N CYS A 87 21.46 15.60 4.99
CA CYS A 87 22.37 15.23 6.06
C CYS A 87 21.60 14.45 7.14
N SER A 88 21.20 13.22 6.79
CA SER A 88 21.09 12.12 7.74
C SER A 88 21.88 10.96 7.15
N SER A 89 23.14 10.84 7.59
CA SER A 89 24.07 9.81 7.14
C SER A 89 23.67 8.44 7.72
N HIS A 90 22.50 7.94 7.35
CA HIS A 90 22.26 6.51 7.32
C HIS A 90 22.74 6.06 5.95
N LYS A 91 23.98 5.56 5.91
CA LYS A 91 24.51 4.90 4.71
C LYS A 91 23.63 3.68 4.45
N ILE A 92 22.64 3.85 3.58
CA ILE A 92 21.94 2.73 2.97
C ILE A 92 23.03 1.92 2.31
N ASP A 93 23.21 0.68 2.77
CA ASP A 93 24.14 -0.24 2.15
C ASP A 93 23.59 -0.57 0.76
N LEU A 94 24.10 0.14 -0.24
CA LEU A 94 23.82 -0.10 -1.66
C LEU A 94 24.70 -1.23 -2.22
N SER A 95 25.33 -2.02 -1.34
CA SER A 95 25.99 -3.24 -1.75
C SER A 95 24.95 -4.11 -2.46
N PRO A 96 25.28 -4.61 -3.67
CA PRO A 96 24.35 -5.45 -4.40
C PRO A 96 24.00 -6.67 -3.52
N LEU A 97 22.70 -6.92 -3.35
CA LEU A 97 22.16 -8.05 -2.56
C LEU A 97 22.65 -9.41 -3.07
N SER A 98 23.22 -9.44 -4.26
CA SER A 98 23.90 -10.59 -4.84
C SER A 98 25.34 -10.19 -5.11
N PRO A 99 26.34 -11.01 -4.72
CA PRO A 99 27.68 -10.86 -5.25
C PRO A 99 27.60 -10.80 -6.78
N ASP A 100 28.50 -10.04 -7.42
CA ASP A 100 28.66 -9.98 -8.88
C ASP A 100 29.08 -11.38 -9.38
N VAL A 101 28.09 -12.27 -9.47
CA VAL A 101 28.25 -13.61 -10.00
C VAL A 101 27.98 -13.45 -11.49
N PRO A 102 29.00 -13.64 -12.34
CA PRO A 102 28.77 -13.59 -13.78
C PRO A 102 27.66 -14.59 -14.11
N PRO A 103 26.68 -14.21 -14.95
CA PRO A 103 25.59 -15.09 -15.29
C PRO A 103 26.18 -16.40 -15.81
N GLY A 104 25.86 -17.50 -15.12
CA GLY A 104 26.30 -18.82 -15.50
C GLY A 104 25.86 -19.13 -16.93
N PRO A 105 26.56 -20.02 -17.65
CA PRO A 105 26.19 -20.39 -19.00
C PRO A 105 24.72 -20.84 -19.04
N PRO A 106 23.95 -20.42 -20.05
CA PRO A 106 22.54 -20.78 -20.15
C PRO A 106 22.42 -22.31 -20.22
N LEU A 107 21.53 -22.87 -19.40
CA LEU A 107 21.26 -24.30 -19.40
C LEU A 107 20.86 -24.77 -20.80
N THR A 108 21.44 -25.89 -21.24
CA THR A 108 21.03 -26.53 -22.49
C THR A 108 19.59 -27.01 -22.40
N LYS A 109 18.95 -27.21 -23.55
CA LYS A 109 17.55 -27.70 -23.61
C LYS A 109 17.36 -29.00 -22.82
N GLU A 110 18.35 -29.89 -22.86
CA GLU A 110 18.35 -31.15 -22.14
C GLU A 110 18.47 -30.96 -20.62
N GLN A 111 19.36 -30.07 -20.17
CA GLN A 111 19.49 -29.74 -18.75
C GLN A 111 18.22 -29.09 -18.19
N LYS A 112 17.58 -28.22 -18.97
CA LYS A 112 16.28 -27.61 -18.62
C LYS A 112 15.19 -28.66 -18.49
N ALA A 113 15.11 -29.61 -19.43
CA ALA A 113 14.12 -30.69 -19.40
C ALA A 113 14.31 -31.59 -18.16
N LYS A 114 15.55 -31.95 -17.84
CA LYS A 114 15.89 -32.74 -16.66
C LYS A 114 15.53 -32.01 -15.36
N ALA A 115 15.88 -30.73 -15.23
CA ALA A 115 15.55 -29.92 -14.06
C ALA A 115 14.02 -29.82 -13.85
N LEU A 116 13.26 -29.59 -14.92
CA LEU A 116 11.79 -29.56 -14.85
C LEU A 116 11.18 -30.91 -14.48
N GLN A 117 11.75 -32.02 -14.95
CA GLN A 117 11.30 -33.36 -14.58
C GLN A 117 11.56 -33.65 -13.09
N GLU A 118 12.72 -33.24 -12.57
CA GLU A 118 13.07 -33.39 -11.17
C GLU A 118 12.14 -32.57 -10.26
N ILE A 119 11.90 -31.31 -10.62
CA ILE A 119 10.93 -30.44 -9.93
C ILE A 119 9.52 -31.08 -9.93
N ARG A 120 9.09 -31.65 -11.05
CA ARG A 120 7.80 -32.36 -11.14
C ARG A 120 7.76 -33.63 -10.31
N ALA A 121 8.87 -34.35 -10.18
CA ALA A 121 8.95 -35.54 -9.34
C ALA A 121 8.88 -35.19 -7.84
N ILE A 122 9.40 -34.03 -7.44
CA ILE A 122 9.35 -33.53 -6.06
C ILE A 122 7.96 -32.96 -5.73
N LEU A 123 7.35 -32.21 -6.65
CA LEU A 123 6.07 -31.52 -6.42
C LEU A 123 4.84 -32.35 -6.81
N GLY A 124 5.01 -33.38 -7.64
CA GLY A 124 3.96 -34.33 -8.00
C GLY A 124 3.64 -35.23 -6.81
N ARG A 125 2.58 -34.88 -6.06
CA ARG A 125 2.07 -35.63 -4.90
C ARG A 125 2.13 -37.16 -5.10
N PRO A 126 2.51 -37.94 -4.06
CA PRO A 126 2.19 -39.35 -4.05
C PRO A 126 0.67 -39.54 -4.13
N LYS A 127 0.23 -40.36 -5.08
CA LYS A 127 -1.11 -40.98 -5.04
C LYS A 127 -1.23 -41.73 -3.71
N GLN A 128 -1.95 -41.18 -2.75
CA GLN A 128 -2.59 -42.05 -1.76
C GLN A 128 -3.71 -42.78 -2.48
N ALA A 129 -3.46 -44.06 -2.74
CA ALA A 129 -4.49 -45.05 -2.94
C ALA A 129 -5.29 -45.20 -1.64
N SER A 130 -6.62 -45.13 -1.73
CA SER A 130 -7.56 -45.84 -0.84
C SER A 130 -9.00 -45.57 -1.29
N ALA A 131 -9.55 -46.50 -2.06
CA ALA A 131 -10.86 -47.15 -1.89
C ALA A 131 -11.03 -48.17 -3.01
#